data_AF-A0A1Q9JKD3-F1
#
_entry.id   AF-A0A1Q9JKD3-F1
#
_cell.length_a   1.000
_cell.length_b   1.000
_cell.length_c   1.000
_cell.angle_alpha   90.00
_cell.angle_beta   90.00
_cell.angle_gamma   90.00
#
_symmetry.space_group_name_H-M   'P 1'
#
loop_
_entity.id
_entity.type
_entity.pdbx_description
1 polymer ?
#
loop_
_entity_poly.entity_id
_entity_poly.type
_entity_poly.pdbx_seq_one_letter_code
_entity_poly.pdbx_strand_id
1 'polypeptide(L)'
;MSDGIIPSKAQMPASGAPSRIDINGGQNTVYGQIGTVQDNRSNVLIAGGQHQQGMPLRTSWEYEYYNLFVIGGETFYQFSQGDFVVPKEDALTRFVSEDIAEEIQKLDKAAMDRVQGFFCIFAPRNADYAEPGNNQNALLGVITGIQRQDEGFKIMYQTLNPIPQTTIHSLSNVLCIEGKPTISELDTTHWSVKKVNLVETLKAAGISCWLPG
;
A
#
# COMPACT_ATOMS: atom_id res chain seq x y z
N MET A 1 -11.67 29.98 55.80
CA MET A 1 -12.01 30.39 54.43
C MET A 1 -11.58 29.25 53.54
N SER A 2 -12.54 28.46 53.06
CA SER A 2 -12.30 27.19 52.38
C SER A 2 -12.97 27.30 51.01
N ASP A 3 -12.17 27.35 49.96
CA ASP A 3 -12.65 27.52 48.58
C ASP A 3 -13.03 26.16 48.00
N GLY A 4 -14.30 26.01 47.61
CA GLY A 4 -14.86 24.79 47.07
C GLY A 4 -14.71 24.74 45.55
N ILE A 5 -14.17 23.63 45.03
CA ILE A 5 -14.10 23.36 43.58
C ILE A 5 -15.50 22.99 43.08
N ILE A 6 -16.04 23.79 42.17
CA ILE A 6 -17.30 23.51 41.45
C ILE A 6 -16.99 22.56 40.28
N PRO A 7 -17.60 21.37 40.17
CA PRO A 7 -17.42 20.52 39.01
C PRO A 7 -18.24 21.09 37.83
N SER A 8 -17.56 21.35 36.71
CA SER A 8 -18.21 21.78 35.47
C SER A 8 -19.05 20.63 34.91
N LYS A 9 -20.33 20.91 34.69
CA LYS A 9 -21.35 19.99 34.16
C LYS A 9 -20.95 19.55 32.75
N ALA A 10 -20.91 18.24 32.49
CA ALA A 10 -20.78 17.72 31.14
C ALA A 10 -22.03 18.10 30.33
N GLN A 11 -21.91 19.13 29.49
CA GLN A 11 -22.96 19.53 28.56
C GLN A 11 -22.82 18.70 27.29
N MET A 12 -23.83 17.88 27.00
CA MET A 12 -23.92 17.13 25.74
C MET A 12 -23.89 18.14 24.57
N PRO A 13 -23.04 17.95 23.55
CA PRO A 13 -23.00 18.87 22.41
C PRO A 13 -24.29 18.76 21.60
N ALA A 14 -24.87 19.91 21.29
CA ALA A 14 -26.01 20.05 20.40
C ALA A 14 -25.62 19.65 18.97
N SER A 15 -26.51 18.87 18.34
CA SER A 15 -26.39 18.43 16.95
C SER A 15 -26.30 19.62 15.98
N GLY A 16 -25.25 19.65 15.15
CA GLY A 16 -25.27 20.37 13.87
C GLY A 16 -24.27 21.51 13.66
N ALA A 17 -23.31 21.75 14.56
CA ALA A 17 -22.25 22.75 14.34
C ALA A 17 -20.89 22.09 14.02
N PRO A 18 -20.10 22.61 13.07
CA PRO A 18 -18.77 22.08 12.77
C PRO A 18 -17.84 22.25 13.97
N SER A 19 -17.30 21.14 14.47
CA SER A 19 -16.31 21.14 15.55
C SER A 19 -14.96 21.58 15.00
N ARG A 20 -14.53 22.81 15.32
CA ARG A 20 -13.19 23.29 15.01
C ARG A 20 -12.19 22.67 15.99
N ILE A 21 -11.23 21.92 15.47
CA ILE A 21 -10.07 21.45 16.24
C ILE A 21 -8.91 22.39 15.89
N ASP A 22 -8.54 23.29 16.82
CA ASP A 22 -7.32 24.08 16.70
C ASP A 22 -6.13 23.24 17.16
N ILE A 23 -5.23 22.90 16.23
CA ILE A 23 -3.95 22.28 16.54
C ILE A 23 -2.97 23.42 16.84
N ASN A 24 -2.65 23.63 18.11
CA ASN A 24 -1.73 24.69 18.52
C ASN A 24 -0.30 24.35 18.08
N GLY A 25 0.23 25.08 17.10
CA GLY A 25 1.61 24.88 16.60
C GLY A 25 1.87 25.23 15.13
N GLY A 26 0.90 25.72 14.37
CA GLY A 26 1.06 26.18 12.98
C GLY A 26 -0.29 26.59 12.39
N GLN A 27 -0.31 27.40 11.32
CA GLN A 27 -1.54 27.93 10.70
C GLN A 27 -2.35 26.88 9.91
N ASN A 28 -2.67 25.73 10.52
CA ASN A 28 -3.51 24.70 9.90
C ASN A 28 -4.82 24.56 10.68
N THR A 29 -5.94 24.93 10.04
CA THR A 29 -7.30 24.68 10.55
C THR A 29 -7.90 23.50 9.81
N VAL A 30 -8.29 22.44 10.54
CA VAL A 30 -8.95 21.25 9.98
C VAL A 30 -10.46 21.33 10.23
N TYR A 31 -11.25 21.17 9.16
CA TYR A 31 -12.71 21.09 9.23
C TYR A 31 -13.15 19.64 9.06
N GLY A 32 -13.67 19.01 10.12
CA GLY A 32 -14.23 17.66 10.06
C GLY A 32 -15.76 17.70 9.99
N GLN A 33 -16.35 17.07 8.96
CA GLN A 33 -17.77 16.70 8.97
C GLN A 33 -17.92 15.34 9.64
N ILE A 34 -18.66 15.28 10.75
CA ILE A 34 -18.96 14.03 11.45
C ILE A 34 -20.21 13.42 10.81
N GLY A 35 -20.02 12.51 9.87
CA GLY A 35 -21.02 11.49 9.54
C GLY A 35 -20.76 10.26 10.41
N THR A 36 -21.78 9.70 11.04
CA THR A 36 -21.70 8.44 11.79
C THR A 36 -21.38 7.31 10.81
N VAL A 37 -20.09 7.10 10.54
CA VAL A 37 -19.59 5.91 9.88
C VAL A 37 -18.88 5.12 10.96
N GLN A 38 -19.35 3.91 11.22
CA GLN A 38 -18.66 2.94 12.07
C GLN A 38 -17.44 2.47 11.28
N ASP A 39 -16.41 3.31 11.29
CA ASP A 39 -15.27 3.22 10.41
C ASP A 39 -14.05 2.76 11.19
N ASN A 40 -13.57 1.56 10.89
CA ASN A 40 -12.38 0.99 11.52
C ASN A 40 -11.09 1.51 10.84
N ARG A 41 -11.14 2.68 10.19
CA ARG A 41 -10.01 3.31 9.48
C ARG A 41 -9.14 4.09 10.46
N SER A 42 -7.89 3.64 10.61
CA SER A 42 -6.85 4.46 11.20
C SER A 42 -6.30 5.41 10.13
N ASN A 43 -6.70 6.68 10.17
CA ASN A 43 -6.14 7.70 9.28
C ASN A 43 -4.71 8.00 9.72
N VAL A 44 -3.72 7.54 8.96
CA VAL A 44 -2.31 7.88 9.19
C VAL A 44 -1.98 9.13 8.37
N LEU A 45 -1.92 10.29 9.03
CA LEU A 45 -1.39 11.53 8.45
C LEU A 45 0.14 11.50 8.55
N ILE A 46 0.83 11.15 7.46
CA ILE A 46 2.30 11.29 7.38
C ILE A 46 2.64 12.72 6.97
N ALA A 47 3.05 13.54 7.94
CA ALA A 47 3.65 14.85 7.69
C ALA A 47 5.15 14.69 7.39
N GLY A 48 5.52 14.77 6.11
CA GLY A 48 6.90 14.82 5.63
C GLY A 48 7.04 15.91 4.56
N GLY A 49 8.09 16.73 4.66
CA GLY A 49 8.20 18.04 4.02
C GLY A 49 8.40 18.07 2.50
N GLN A 50 7.99 19.21 1.94
CA GLN A 50 8.35 19.82 0.65
C GLN A 50 8.26 18.96 -0.63
N HIS A 51 7.01 18.78 -1.08
CA HIS A 51 6.48 18.91 -2.46
C HIS A 51 5.24 18.03 -2.59
N GLN A 52 4.27 18.21 -1.69
CA GLN A 52 2.94 17.65 -1.89
C GLN A 52 2.18 18.58 -2.85
N GLN A 53 2.44 18.44 -4.15
CA GLN A 53 1.33 18.62 -5.09
C GLN A 53 0.28 17.61 -4.64
N GLY A 54 -0.85 18.11 -4.13
CA GLY A 54 -1.89 17.31 -3.51
C GLY A 54 -2.29 16.16 -4.44
N MET A 55 -1.71 15.00 -4.20
CA MET A 55 -2.11 13.79 -4.90
C MET A 55 -3.49 13.45 -4.35
N PRO A 56 -4.48 13.18 -5.23
CA PRO A 56 -5.80 12.79 -4.76
C PRO A 56 -5.64 11.55 -3.89
N LEU A 57 -5.95 11.68 -2.60
CA LEU A 57 -6.07 10.56 -1.69
C LEU A 57 -7.12 9.62 -2.29
N ARG A 58 -6.66 8.47 -2.81
CA ARG A 58 -7.54 7.45 -3.33
C ARG A 58 -8.24 6.82 -2.13
N THR A 59 -9.54 7.06 -1.99
CA THR A 59 -10.36 6.56 -0.88
C THR A 59 -11.05 5.22 -1.19
N SER A 60 -10.96 4.76 -2.44
CA SER A 60 -11.52 3.50 -2.92
C SER A 60 -10.40 2.56 -3.36
N TRP A 61 -10.29 1.43 -2.65
CA TRP A 61 -9.30 0.38 -2.89
C TRP A 61 -9.99 -0.88 -3.38
N GLU A 62 -9.40 -1.55 -4.38
CA GLU A 62 -9.86 -2.85 -4.86
C GLU A 62 -9.09 -3.96 -4.12
N TYR A 63 -9.83 -4.86 -3.49
CA TYR A 63 -9.27 -5.91 -2.62
C TYR A 63 -9.23 -7.27 -3.29
N GLU A 64 -9.79 -7.44 -4.49
CA GLU A 64 -9.81 -8.73 -5.17
C GLU A 64 -8.46 -9.07 -5.83
N TYR A 65 -7.69 -8.04 -6.18
CA TYR A 65 -6.38 -8.17 -6.81
C TYR A 65 -5.31 -7.39 -6.05
N TYR A 66 -4.06 -7.83 -6.20
CA TYR A 66 -2.89 -7.11 -5.73
C TYR A 66 -1.77 -7.11 -6.76
N ASN A 67 -0.92 -6.08 -6.74
CA ASN A 67 0.31 -6.01 -7.53
C ASN A 67 1.47 -6.66 -6.78
N LEU A 68 2.22 -7.54 -7.45
CA LEU A 68 3.51 -7.99 -6.97
C LEU A 68 4.61 -7.33 -7.81
N PHE A 69 5.50 -6.62 -7.13
CA PHE A 69 6.73 -6.11 -7.70
C PHE A 69 7.89 -6.83 -7.03
N VAL A 70 8.68 -7.56 -7.82
CA VAL A 70 9.97 -8.08 -7.38
C VAL A 70 11.03 -7.31 -8.12
N ILE A 71 11.87 -6.55 -7.41
CA ILE A 71 12.87 -5.69 -8.03
C ILE A 71 14.27 -6.04 -7.51
N GLY A 72 15.15 -6.44 -8.42
CA GLY A 72 16.55 -6.73 -8.11
C GLY A 72 17.38 -5.46 -7.94
N GLY A 73 18.18 -5.40 -6.87
CA GLY A 73 19.13 -4.30 -6.63
C GLY A 73 18.53 -3.07 -5.95
N GLU A 74 17.20 -3.03 -5.77
CA GLU A 74 16.52 -1.98 -5.01
C GLU A 74 16.44 -2.34 -3.53
N THR A 75 16.55 -1.31 -2.68
CA THR A 75 16.31 -1.42 -1.24
C THR A 75 15.11 -0.55 -0.89
N PHE A 76 14.02 -1.19 -0.52
CA PHE A 76 12.82 -0.48 -0.10
C PHE A 76 12.87 -0.18 1.41
N TYR A 77 12.45 1.03 1.78
CA TYR A 77 12.32 1.44 3.17
C TYR A 77 10.84 1.49 3.57
N GLN A 78 10.53 1.18 4.81
CA GLN A 78 9.16 1.30 5.34
C GLN A 78 8.68 2.76 5.37
N PHE A 79 7.39 2.99 5.16
CA PHE A 79 6.77 4.32 5.20
C PHE A 79 7.48 5.38 4.33
N SER A 80 8.05 4.97 3.21
CA SER A 80 8.78 5.83 2.30
C SER A 80 8.06 5.97 0.96
N GLN A 81 8.37 7.06 0.27
CA GLN A 81 8.01 7.23 -1.13
C GLN A 81 9.25 7.01 -1.98
N GLY A 82 9.04 6.55 -3.21
CA GLY A 82 10.12 6.35 -4.15
C GLY A 82 9.60 6.05 -5.53
N ASP A 83 10.54 5.76 -6.43
CA ASP A 83 10.22 5.26 -7.76
C ASP A 83 11.23 4.22 -8.23
N PHE A 84 10.80 3.36 -9.14
CA PHE A 84 11.66 2.43 -9.89
C PHE A 84 11.10 2.25 -11.30
N VAL A 85 11.91 1.67 -12.19
CA VAL A 85 11.49 1.33 -13.56
C VAL A 85 11.41 -0.18 -13.71
N VAL A 86 10.27 -0.65 -14.22
CA VAL A 86 10.08 -2.05 -14.64
C VAL A 86 10.25 -2.13 -16.15
N PRO A 87 11.17 -2.96 -16.68
CA PRO A 87 11.29 -3.20 -18.12
C PRO A 87 9.98 -3.69 -18.74
N LYS A 88 9.71 -3.32 -20.00
CA LYS A 88 8.44 -3.68 -20.68
C LYS A 88 8.22 -5.18 -20.78
N GLU A 89 9.29 -5.93 -21.02
CA GLU A 89 9.31 -7.40 -21.12
C GLU A 89 8.98 -8.10 -19.80
N ASP A 90 9.12 -7.39 -18.67
CA ASP A 90 8.93 -7.91 -17.32
C ASP A 90 7.68 -7.33 -16.64
N ALA A 91 6.98 -6.40 -17.31
CA ALA A 91 5.80 -5.72 -16.81
C ALA A 91 4.50 -6.36 -17.32
N LEU A 92 3.77 -7.03 -16.44
CA LEU A 92 2.45 -7.64 -16.71
C LEU A 92 2.46 -8.67 -17.87
N THR A 93 3.62 -9.27 -18.14
CA THR A 93 3.81 -10.27 -19.20
C THR A 93 3.73 -11.71 -18.69
N ARG A 94 4.06 -11.92 -17.42
CA ARG A 94 4.22 -13.23 -16.78
C ARG A 94 3.56 -13.25 -15.41
N PHE A 95 3.10 -14.42 -14.98
CA PHE A 95 2.52 -14.67 -13.66
C PHE A 95 1.29 -13.81 -13.32
N VAL A 96 0.62 -13.29 -14.34
CA VAL A 96 -0.61 -12.49 -14.21
C VAL A 96 -1.82 -13.42 -14.17
N SER A 97 -2.79 -13.11 -13.32
CA SER A 97 -4.05 -13.86 -13.22
C SER A 97 -4.79 -13.84 -14.56
N GLU A 98 -5.19 -15.02 -15.05
CA GLU A 98 -5.72 -15.22 -16.42
C GLU A 98 -6.98 -14.38 -16.70
N ASP A 99 -7.79 -14.12 -15.68
CA ASP A 99 -9.07 -13.42 -15.80
C ASP A 99 -8.95 -11.90 -16.00
N ILE A 100 -7.84 -11.30 -15.55
CA ILE A 100 -7.57 -9.87 -15.71
C ILE A 100 -6.47 -9.60 -16.75
N ALA A 101 -5.74 -10.63 -17.19
CA ALA A 101 -4.60 -10.53 -18.08
C ALA A 101 -4.89 -9.77 -19.38
N GLU A 102 -5.98 -10.09 -20.08
CA GLU A 102 -6.35 -9.44 -21.34
C GLU A 102 -6.67 -7.96 -21.18
N GLU A 103 -7.24 -7.58 -20.03
CA GLU A 103 -7.59 -6.19 -19.73
C GLU A 103 -6.32 -5.39 -19.46
N ILE A 104 -5.46 -5.87 -18.56
CA ILE A 104 -4.31 -5.10 -18.11
C ILE A 104 -3.15 -5.10 -19.11
N GLN A 105 -3.05 -6.13 -19.97
CA GLN A 105 -2.06 -6.16 -21.07
C GLN A 105 -2.30 -5.08 -22.13
N LYS A 106 -3.52 -4.56 -22.25
CA LYS A 106 -3.79 -3.40 -23.13
C LYS A 106 -3.03 -2.17 -22.65
N LEU A 107 -2.75 -2.10 -21.34
CA LEU A 107 -1.94 -1.06 -20.72
C LEU A 107 -2.44 0.35 -21.10
N ASP A 108 -3.75 0.48 -21.32
CA ASP A 108 -4.44 1.73 -21.61
C ASP A 108 -4.68 2.52 -20.33
N LYS A 109 -5.26 3.72 -20.45
CA LYS A 109 -5.47 4.57 -19.28
C LYS A 109 -6.37 3.91 -18.23
N ALA A 110 -7.41 3.19 -18.65
CA ALA A 110 -8.35 2.56 -17.73
C ALA A 110 -7.69 1.39 -16.97
N ALA A 111 -6.92 0.57 -17.68
CA ALA A 111 -6.12 -0.50 -17.08
C ALA A 111 -5.12 0.05 -16.07
N MET A 112 -4.40 1.13 -16.41
CA MET A 112 -3.45 1.77 -15.50
C MET A 112 -4.13 2.35 -14.26
N ASP A 113 -5.26 3.04 -14.44
CA ASP A 113 -6.04 3.62 -13.35
C ASP A 113 -6.60 2.52 -12.43
N ARG A 114 -6.97 1.36 -12.97
CA ARG A 114 -7.44 0.21 -12.19
C ARG A 114 -6.30 -0.43 -11.39
N VAL A 115 -5.18 -0.75 -12.05
CA VAL A 115 -4.04 -1.41 -11.42
C VAL A 115 -3.40 -0.53 -10.33
N GLN A 116 -3.44 0.80 -10.50
CA GLN A 116 -3.04 1.74 -9.44
C GLN A 116 -3.94 1.66 -8.19
N GLY A 117 -5.16 1.14 -8.31
CA GLY A 117 -6.10 0.95 -7.20
C GLY A 117 -5.87 -0.32 -6.38
N PHE A 118 -4.91 -1.16 -6.75
CA PHE A 118 -4.61 -2.39 -6.03
C PHE A 118 -3.57 -2.14 -4.94
N PHE A 119 -3.66 -2.91 -3.86
CA PHE A 119 -2.54 -3.01 -2.91
C PHE A 119 -1.34 -3.68 -3.56
N CYS A 120 -0.15 -3.39 -3.05
CA CYS A 120 1.10 -3.83 -3.64
C CYS A 120 1.97 -4.55 -2.60
N ILE A 121 2.69 -5.59 -3.05
CA ILE A 121 3.88 -6.10 -2.39
C ILE A 121 5.09 -5.60 -3.18
N PHE A 122 5.98 -4.86 -2.53
CA PHE A 122 7.30 -4.50 -3.05
C PHE A 122 8.34 -5.40 -2.38
N ALA A 123 8.83 -6.40 -3.11
CA ALA A 123 9.81 -7.36 -2.62
C ALA A 123 11.16 -7.14 -3.30
N PRO A 124 12.28 -7.18 -2.55
CA PRO A 124 13.58 -7.41 -3.18
C PRO A 124 13.63 -8.86 -3.69
N ARG A 125 14.50 -9.13 -4.67
CA ARG A 125 14.80 -10.52 -5.05
C ARG A 125 15.32 -11.30 -3.84
N ASN A 126 15.01 -12.59 -3.78
CA ASN A 126 15.62 -13.48 -2.79
C ASN A 126 17.15 -13.37 -2.84
N ALA A 127 17.79 -13.39 -1.67
CA ALA A 127 19.24 -13.32 -1.55
C ALA A 127 19.92 -14.57 -2.13
N ASP A 128 19.33 -15.75 -1.86
CA ASP A 128 19.77 -17.03 -2.36
C ASP A 128 18.59 -17.67 -3.12
N TYR A 129 18.83 -18.22 -4.32
CA TYR A 129 17.75 -18.73 -5.17
C TYR A 129 16.74 -19.60 -4.42
N ALA A 130 15.45 -19.24 -4.50
CA ALA A 130 14.32 -19.84 -3.79
C ALA A 130 14.31 -19.70 -2.25
N GLU A 131 15.36 -19.15 -1.64
CA GLU A 131 15.47 -18.95 -0.19
C GLU A 131 15.56 -17.46 0.17
N PRO A 132 14.61 -16.94 0.97
CA PRO A 132 14.69 -15.56 1.43
C PRO A 132 15.88 -15.39 2.38
N GLY A 133 16.64 -14.31 2.24
CA GLY A 133 17.66 -13.95 3.21
C GLY A 133 17.02 -13.62 4.56
N ASN A 134 17.67 -14.02 5.66
CA ASN A 134 17.14 -13.91 7.03
C ASN A 134 16.75 -12.48 7.47
N ASN A 135 17.26 -11.46 6.79
CA ASN A 135 17.02 -10.04 7.10
C ASN A 135 16.32 -9.30 5.95
N GLN A 136 15.83 -10.02 4.93
CA GLN A 136 15.10 -9.39 3.84
C GLN A 136 13.63 -9.16 4.21
N ASN A 137 13.15 -7.96 3.90
CA ASN A 137 11.76 -7.59 4.09
C ASN A 137 11.17 -7.17 2.74
N ALA A 138 10.00 -7.71 2.43
CA ALA A 138 9.10 -7.10 1.47
C ALA A 138 8.27 -6.02 2.16
N LEU A 139 7.62 -5.14 1.40
CA LEU A 139 6.78 -4.09 1.95
C LEU A 139 5.38 -4.12 1.34
N LEU A 140 4.36 -4.03 2.19
CA LEU A 140 3.03 -3.65 1.76
C LEU A 140 3.07 -2.19 1.31
N GLY A 141 2.37 -1.84 0.24
CA GLY A 141 2.25 -0.45 -0.19
C GLY A 141 1.19 -0.24 -1.26
N VAL A 142 1.27 0.91 -1.91
CA VAL A 142 0.36 1.34 -2.97
C VAL A 142 1.12 2.08 -4.06
N ILE A 143 0.59 2.08 -5.29
CA ILE A 143 1.10 2.88 -6.40
C ILE A 143 0.53 4.29 -6.28
N THR A 144 1.41 5.30 -6.29
CA THR A 144 1.03 6.72 -6.30
C THR A 144 1.00 7.30 -7.71
N GLY A 145 1.67 6.65 -8.67
CA GLY A 145 1.49 6.93 -10.09
C GLY A 145 2.26 6.00 -11.00
N ILE A 146 1.82 5.92 -12.26
CA ILE A 146 2.46 5.11 -13.30
C ILE A 146 2.76 6.01 -14.49
N GLN A 147 4.01 5.97 -14.97
CA GLN A 147 4.44 6.66 -16.18
C GLN A 147 5.00 5.66 -17.19
N ARG A 148 4.40 5.63 -18.38
CA ARG A 148 4.95 4.85 -19.50
C ARG A 148 6.17 5.57 -20.07
N GLN A 149 7.26 4.83 -20.25
CA GLN A 149 8.51 5.29 -20.86
C GLN A 149 8.89 4.38 -22.03
N ASP A 150 9.96 4.72 -22.76
CA ASP A 150 10.43 3.93 -23.90
C ASP A 150 11.01 2.59 -23.47
N GLU A 151 11.74 2.54 -22.36
CA GLU A 151 12.37 1.32 -21.82
C GLU A 151 11.47 0.52 -20.86
N GLY A 152 10.37 1.10 -20.38
CA GLY A 152 9.62 0.49 -19.28
C GLY A 152 8.46 1.30 -18.74
N PHE A 153 8.02 0.90 -17.54
CA PHE A 153 7.05 1.61 -16.73
C PHE A 153 7.76 2.15 -15.48
N LYS A 154 7.77 3.46 -15.33
CA LYS A 154 8.19 4.10 -14.09
C LYS A 154 7.03 4.05 -13.10
N ILE A 155 7.25 3.34 -12.00
CA ILE A 155 6.29 3.15 -10.91
C ILE A 155 6.69 4.08 -9.78
N MET A 156 5.83 5.02 -9.43
CA MET A 156 5.93 5.81 -8.20
C MET A 156 5.08 5.14 -7.14
N TYR A 157 5.64 5.02 -5.93
CA TYR A 157 5.01 4.23 -4.88
C TYR A 157 5.08 4.90 -3.51
N GLN A 158 4.25 4.38 -2.62
CA GLN A 158 4.35 4.60 -1.18
C GLN A 158 4.33 3.25 -0.47
N THR A 159 5.36 2.98 0.32
CA THR A 159 5.43 1.79 1.18
C THR A 159 4.77 2.09 2.51
N LEU A 160 4.33 1.01 3.16
CA LEU A 160 3.62 1.02 4.42
C LEU A 160 4.37 0.06 5.36
N ASN A 161 3.84 -1.15 5.51
CA ASN A 161 4.26 -2.08 6.55
C ASN A 161 5.33 -3.04 6.03
N PRO A 162 6.42 -3.26 6.77
CA PRO A 162 7.34 -4.32 6.44
C PRO A 162 6.71 -5.68 6.70
N ILE A 163 6.97 -6.60 5.77
CA ILE A 163 6.60 -8.00 5.84
C ILE A 163 7.88 -8.80 5.70
N PRO A 164 8.25 -9.64 6.69
CA PRO A 164 9.40 -10.52 6.56
C PRO A 164 9.28 -11.36 5.29
N GLN A 165 10.35 -11.43 4.49
CA GLN A 165 10.31 -12.17 3.22
C GLN A 165 10.14 -13.68 3.44
N THR A 166 10.58 -14.19 4.60
CA THR A 166 10.27 -15.55 5.09
C THR A 166 8.78 -15.79 5.23
N THR A 167 8.02 -14.78 5.67
CA THR A 167 6.56 -14.85 5.77
C THR A 167 5.89 -14.77 4.41
N ILE A 168 6.39 -13.95 3.48
CA ILE A 168 5.91 -13.96 2.09
C ILE A 168 6.15 -15.35 1.46
N HIS A 169 7.34 -15.91 1.67
CA HIS A 169 7.69 -17.23 1.17
C HIS A 169 6.76 -18.31 1.73
N SER A 170 6.45 -18.31 3.03
CA SER A 170 5.52 -19.29 3.62
C SER A 170 4.07 -19.12 3.14
N LEU A 171 3.69 -17.89 2.77
CA LEU A 171 2.38 -17.56 2.21
C LEU A 171 2.30 -17.70 0.68
N SER A 172 3.40 -18.10 -0.01
CA SER A 172 3.48 -18.11 -1.48
C SER A 172 2.28 -18.75 -2.16
N ASN A 173 1.84 -19.92 -1.68
CA ASN A 173 0.69 -20.63 -2.24
C ASN A 173 -0.61 -19.82 -2.09
N VAL A 174 -0.87 -19.29 -0.89
CA VAL A 174 -2.09 -18.51 -0.60
C VAL A 174 -2.09 -17.18 -1.35
N LEU A 175 -0.91 -16.60 -1.56
CA LEU A 175 -0.72 -15.35 -2.32
C LEU A 175 -0.64 -15.60 -3.84
N CYS A 176 -0.76 -16.84 -4.31
CA CYS A 176 -0.58 -17.20 -5.72
C CYS A 176 0.76 -16.74 -6.31
N ILE A 177 1.82 -16.72 -5.48
CA ILE A 177 3.20 -16.52 -5.90
C ILE A 177 3.71 -17.85 -6.45
N GLU A 178 4.08 -17.84 -7.71
CA GLU A 178 4.48 -19.05 -8.42
C GLU A 178 5.93 -19.44 -8.07
N GLY A 179 6.21 -20.74 -8.08
CA GLY A 179 7.55 -21.21 -7.85
C GLY A 179 7.71 -22.72 -7.90
N LYS A 180 8.95 -23.12 -8.08
CA LYS A 180 9.46 -24.49 -7.96
C LYS A 180 10.45 -24.53 -6.78
N PRO A 181 10.80 -25.72 -6.28
CA PRO A 181 11.74 -25.84 -5.16
C PRO A 181 13.11 -25.17 -5.36
N THR A 182 13.51 -24.92 -6.61
CA THR A 182 14.82 -24.36 -6.96
C THR A 182 14.78 -22.93 -7.52
N ILE A 183 13.59 -22.43 -7.87
CA ILE A 183 13.39 -21.09 -8.44
C ILE A 183 11.94 -20.66 -8.25
N SER A 184 11.75 -19.45 -7.79
CA SER A 184 10.46 -18.82 -7.51
C SER A 184 10.31 -17.52 -8.29
N GLU A 185 9.08 -17.03 -8.38
CA GLU A 185 8.74 -15.72 -8.88
C GLU A 185 9.52 -14.61 -8.15
N LEU A 186 9.84 -14.82 -6.86
CA LEU A 186 10.65 -13.92 -6.02
C LEU A 186 12.15 -13.87 -6.42
N ASP A 187 12.62 -14.71 -7.34
CA ASP A 187 14.01 -14.72 -7.81
C ASP A 187 14.23 -13.89 -9.08
N THR A 188 13.16 -13.40 -9.71
CA THR A 188 13.22 -12.69 -11.00
C THR A 188 12.58 -11.31 -10.90
N THR A 189 13.22 -10.30 -11.49
CA THR A 189 12.61 -8.97 -11.56
C THR A 189 11.36 -9.02 -12.44
N HIS A 190 10.22 -8.57 -11.92
CA HIS A 190 8.97 -8.47 -12.69
C HIS A 190 7.90 -7.66 -11.96
N TRP A 191 6.84 -7.35 -12.70
CA TRP A 191 5.56 -6.86 -12.19
C TRP A 191 4.44 -7.81 -12.63
N SER A 192 3.69 -8.35 -11.68
CA SER A 192 2.53 -9.23 -11.91
C SER A 192 1.31 -8.79 -11.10
N VAL A 193 0.13 -9.28 -11.49
CA VAL A 193 -1.15 -9.04 -10.78
C VAL A 193 -1.75 -10.38 -10.37
N LYS A 194 -2.09 -10.49 -9.09
CA LYS A 194 -2.56 -11.72 -8.46
C LYS A 194 -3.98 -11.55 -7.93
N LYS A 195 -4.83 -12.54 -8.17
CA LYS A 195 -6.22 -12.56 -7.69
C LYS A 195 -6.31 -13.10 -6.26
N VAL A 196 -5.90 -12.29 -5.30
CA VAL A 196 -5.96 -12.61 -3.88
C VAL A 196 -6.26 -11.34 -3.10
N ASN A 197 -7.12 -11.47 -2.07
CA ASN A 197 -7.25 -10.40 -1.08
C ASN A 197 -6.03 -10.36 -0.18
N LEU A 198 -5.07 -9.53 -0.58
CA LEU A 198 -3.80 -9.37 0.11
C LEU A 198 -3.99 -8.95 1.56
N VAL A 199 -4.87 -7.98 1.83
CA VAL A 199 -5.08 -7.45 3.18
C VAL A 199 -5.65 -8.51 4.11
N GLU A 200 -6.66 -9.26 3.65
CA GLU A 200 -7.23 -10.36 4.45
C GLU A 200 -6.22 -11.48 4.68
N THR A 201 -5.44 -11.85 3.66
CA THR A 201 -4.42 -12.90 3.75
C THR A 201 -3.34 -12.52 4.76
N LEU A 202 -2.85 -11.28 4.74
CA LEU A 202 -1.85 -10.79 5.69
C LEU A 202 -2.43 -10.73 7.12
N LYS A 203 -3.66 -10.26 7.29
CA LYS A 203 -4.33 -10.25 8.60
C LYS A 203 -4.52 -11.67 9.16
N ALA A 204 -4.91 -12.62 8.33
CA ALA A 204 -5.06 -14.03 8.73
C ALA A 204 -3.72 -14.65 9.16
N ALA A 205 -2.61 -14.20 8.57
CA ALA A 205 -1.25 -14.57 8.97
C ALA A 205 -0.74 -13.80 10.22
N GLY A 206 -1.57 -12.95 10.85
CA GLY A 206 -1.21 -12.17 12.04
C GLY A 206 -0.39 -10.91 11.75
N ILE A 207 -0.34 -10.45 10.50
CA ILE A 207 0.39 -9.24 10.10
C ILE A 207 -0.52 -8.02 10.18
N SER A 208 -0.10 -7.02 10.96
CA SER A 208 -0.80 -5.73 11.06
C SER A 208 -0.68 -4.95 9.75
N CYS A 209 -1.82 -4.64 9.15
CA CYS A 209 -1.91 -3.84 7.93
C CYS A 209 -2.43 -2.44 8.26
N TRP A 210 -1.53 -1.47 8.35
CA TRP A 210 -1.84 -0.04 8.35
C TRP A 210 -2.11 0.39 6.92
N LEU A 211 -3.37 0.67 6.59
CA LEU A 211 -3.81 1.03 5.25
C LEU A 211 -3.96 2.56 5.14
N PRO A 212 -3.72 3.15 3.95
CA PRO A 212 -4.02 4.55 3.69
C PRO A 212 -5.54 4.80 3.76
N GLY A 213 -5.93 5.83 4.51
CA GLY A 213 -7.31 6.29 4.71
C GLY A 213 -7.58 7.61 4.00
#